data_AF-A0A9X8XB31-F1
#
_entry.id   AF-A0A9X8XB31-F1
#
_cell.length_a   1.000
_cell.length_b   1.000
_cell.length_c   1.000
_cell.angle_alpha   90.00
_cell.angle_beta   90.00
_cell.angle_gamma   90.00
#
_symmetry.space_group_name_H-M   'P 1'
#
loop_
_entity.id
_entity.type
_entity.pdbx_description
1 polymer ?
#
loop_
_entity_poly.entity_id
_entity_poly.type
_entity_poly.pdbx_seq_one_letter_code
_entity_poly.pdbx_strand_id
1 'polypeptide(L)' 'MKTKLQSFQKDRSKNMLFSQEYLLQEAFQKRKNIMLILLKGLHIKGIIRGYDIFSILIEYEGKQQLVYKHAISTIRF' A
#
# COMPACT_ATOMS: atom_id res chain seq x y z
N MET A 1 -5.29 -35.21 26.81
CA MET A 1 -4.66 -33.94 27.23
C MET A 1 -3.79 -33.40 26.09
N LYS A 2 -4.38 -32.70 25.12
CA LYS A 2 -3.70 -32.02 23.99
C LYS A 2 -4.53 -30.80 23.56
N THR A 3 -4.60 -29.77 24.39
CA THR A 3 -5.34 -28.53 24.07
C THR A 3 -4.76 -27.37 24.87
N LYS A 4 -3.66 -26.80 24.37
CA LYS A 4 -3.25 -25.39 24.60
C LYS A 4 -2.02 -24.95 23.81
N LEU A 5 -1.24 -25.89 23.26
CA LEU A 5 -0.04 -25.53 22.49
C LEU A 5 -0.34 -25.08 21.04
N GLN A 6 -1.46 -25.53 20.45
CA GLN A 6 -1.83 -25.14 19.08
C GLN A 6 -2.50 -23.75 18.99
N SER A 7 -3.01 -23.20 20.09
CA SER A 7 -3.58 -21.84 20.12
C SER A 7 -2.54 -20.75 20.36
N PHE A 8 -1.31 -21.10 20.78
CA PHE A 8 -0.26 -20.13 21.12
C PHE A 8 0.72 -19.80 19.99
N GLN A 9 0.63 -20.48 18.84
CA GLN A 9 1.48 -20.19 17.68
C GLN A 9 0.74 -19.48 16.51
N LYS A 10 -0.57 -19.25 16.62
CA LYS A 10 -1.35 -18.65 15.51
C LYS A 10 -1.36 -17.11 15.50
N ASP A 11 -0.99 -16.45 16.61
CA ASP A 11 -1.10 -14.98 16.73
C ASP A 11 0.21 -14.19 16.61
N ARG A 12 1.38 -14.84 16.51
CA ARG A 12 2.68 -14.14 16.43
C ARG A 12 3.22 -13.88 15.04
N SER A 13 2.56 -14.35 13.97
CA SER A 13 2.98 -14.09 12.58
C SER A 13 2.18 -12.99 11.88
N LYS A 14 1.28 -12.30 12.59
CA LYS A 14 0.34 -11.33 11.99
C LYS A 14 0.79 -9.87 12.07
N ASN A 15 1.84 -9.55 12.82
CA ASN A 15 2.16 -8.16 13.21
C ASN A 15 3.57 -7.69 12.82
N MET A 16 4.07 -8.11 11.66
CA MET A 16 5.17 -7.41 11.00
C MET A 16 4.77 -7.12 9.56
N LEU A 17 3.70 -6.33 9.39
CA LEU A 17 3.46 -5.66 8.11
C LEU A 17 4.70 -4.81 7.84
N PHE A 18 5.42 -5.13 6.76
CA PHE A 18 6.55 -4.34 6.31
C PHE A 18 6.13 -2.86 6.18
N SER A 19 7.06 -1.93 6.42
CA SER A 19 6.74 -0.49 6.47
C SER A 19 6.05 0.01 5.19
N GLN A 20 6.33 -0.62 4.05
CA GLN A 20 5.64 -0.33 2.78
C GLN A 20 4.16 -0.72 2.84
N GLU A 21 3.85 -1.98 3.18
CA GLU A 21 2.47 -2.48 3.30
C GLU A 21 1.65 -1.65 4.28
N TYR A 22 2.20 -1.32 5.45
CA TYR A 22 1.50 -0.49 6.43
C TYR A 22 1.13 0.88 5.85
N LEU A 23 2.09 1.54 5.21
CA LEU A 23 1.91 2.87 4.62
C LEU A 23 0.87 2.86 3.48
N LEU A 24 0.94 1.88 2.57
CA LEU A 24 -0.02 1.74 1.47
C LEU A 24 -1.42 1.37 1.97
N GLN A 25 -1.50 0.51 2.99
CA GLN A 25 -2.77 0.14 3.61
C GLN A 25 -3.42 1.34 4.29
N GLU A 26 -2.65 2.15 5.02
CA GLU A 26 -3.17 3.36 5.66
C GLU A 26 -3.70 4.36 4.61
N ALA A 27 -2.94 4.58 3.53
CA ALA A 27 -3.34 5.43 2.41
C ALA A 27 -4.66 4.99 1.78
N PHE A 28 -4.77 3.69 1.52
CA PHE A 28 -5.91 3.06 0.87
C PHE A 28 -7.16 3.11 1.74
N GLN A 29 -7.06 2.70 3.01
CA GLN A 29 -8.19 2.65 3.94
C GLN A 29 -8.75 4.04 4.23
N LYS A 30 -7.87 5.04 4.41
CA LYS A 30 -8.28 6.42 4.70
C LYS A 30 -8.70 7.21 3.45
N ARG A 31 -8.63 6.59 2.26
CA ARG A 31 -8.87 7.26 0.96
C ARG A 31 -8.10 8.59 0.86
N LYS A 32 -6.87 8.62 1.39
CA LYS A 32 -6.03 9.82 1.39
C LYS A 32 -5.72 10.21 -0.05
N ASN A 33 -5.83 11.50 -0.35
CA ASN A 33 -5.31 12.04 -1.59
C ASN A 33 -3.79 12.14 -1.47
N ILE A 34 -3.07 11.32 -2.23
CA ILE A 34 -1.61 11.23 -2.19
C ILE A 34 -1.00 11.80 -3.48
N MET A 35 0.30 12.05 -3.45
CA MET A 35 1.08 12.38 -4.63
C MET A 35 2.25 11.40 -4.79
N LEU A 36 2.24 10.69 -5.92
CA LEU A 36 3.34 9.85 -6.37
C LEU A 36 4.30 10.72 -7.18
N ILE A 37 5.55 10.81 -6.74
CA ILE A 37 6.64 11.42 -7.49
C ILE A 37 7.35 10.28 -8.22
N LEU A 38 7.49 10.40 -9.54
CA LEU A 38 8.16 9.42 -10.38
C LEU A 38 9.65 9.73 -10.52
N LEU A 39 10.44 8.76 -10.96
CA LEU A 39 11.90 8.87 -11.14
C LEU A 39 12.32 10.07 -12.04
N LYS A 40 11.49 10.45 -13.01
CA LYS A 40 11.76 11.59 -13.92
C LYS A 40 11.14 12.91 -13.46
N GLY A 41 10.69 13.00 -12.20
CA GLY A 41 10.08 14.21 -11.62
C GLY A 41 8.62 14.47 -12.05
N LEU A 42 8.00 13.56 -12.82
CA LEU A 42 6.56 13.60 -13.08
C LEU A 42 5.80 13.30 -11.78
N HIS A 43 4.68 13.99 -11.56
CA HIS A 43 3.85 13.80 -10.38
C HIS A 43 2.47 13.29 -10.78
N ILE A 44 1.98 12.27 -10.08
CA ILE A 44 0.62 11.76 -10.22
C ILE A 44 -0.08 11.97 -8.88
N LYS A 45 -1.22 12.65 -8.89
CA LYS A 45 -2.05 12.88 -7.70
C LYS A 45 -3.30 12.01 -7.78
N GLY A 46 -3.83 11.61 -6.64
CA GLY A 46 -5.10 10.91 -6.56
C GLY A 46 -5.22 9.99 -5.35
N ILE A 47 -6.25 9.18 -5.36
CA ILE A 47 -6.57 8.25 -4.28
C ILE A 47 -6.18 6.83 -4.70
N ILE A 48 -5.53 6.08 -3.80
CA ILE A 48 -5.27 4.65 -4.06
C ILE A 48 -6.59 3.89 -4.11
N ARG A 49 -6.84 3.20 -5.22
CA ARG A 49 -7.96 2.27 -5.43
C ARG A 49 -7.58 0.81 -5.26
N GLY A 50 -6.29 0.49 -5.35
CA GLY A 50 -5.74 -0.83 -5.09
C GLY A 50 -4.22 -0.81 -5.18
N TYR A 51 -3.58 -1.84 -4.66
CA TYR A 51 -2.14 -2.04 -4.82
C TYR A 51 -1.83 -3.52 -4.72
N ASP A 52 -0.72 -3.92 -5.32
CA ASP A 52 -0.14 -5.24 -5.18
C ASP A 52 1.37 -5.12 -4.86
N ILE A 53 2.11 -6.21 -5.04
CA ILE A 53 3.53 -6.28 -4.76
C ILE A 53 4.33 -5.33 -5.67
N PHE A 54 3.90 -5.10 -6.92
CA PHE A 54 4.65 -4.37 -7.95
C PHE A 54 3.99 -3.06 -8.42
N SER A 55 2.72 -2.84 -8.15
CA SER A 55 1.92 -1.76 -8.74
C SER A 55 0.95 -1.11 -7.75
N ILE A 56 0.53 0.12 -8.09
CA ILE A 56 -0.46 0.91 -7.37
C ILE A 56 -1.48 1.42 -8.41
N LEU A 57 -2.75 1.15 -8.17
CA LEU A 57 -3.87 1.73 -8.93
C LEU A 57 -4.29 3.04 -8.27
N ILE A 58 -4.12 4.15 -8.97
CA ILE A 58 -4.50 5.49 -8.50
C ILE A 58 -5.65 6.03 -9.34
N GLU A 59 -6.58 6.74 -8.69
CA GLU A 59 -7.70 7.38 -9.37
C GLU A 59 -7.72 8.88 -9.10
N TYR A 60 -7.91 9.65 -10.17
CA TYR A 60 -8.05 11.10 -10.15
C TYR A 60 -9.10 11.53 -11.16
N GLU A 61 -10.09 12.31 -10.72
CA GLU A 61 -11.21 12.80 -11.56
C GLU A 61 -11.90 11.67 -12.38
N GLY A 62 -12.12 10.52 -11.74
CA GLY A 62 -12.78 9.37 -12.38
C GLY A 62 -11.90 8.59 -13.37
N LYS A 63 -10.65 9.02 -13.61
CA LYS A 63 -9.69 8.29 -14.44
C LYS A 63 -8.76 7.46 -13.56
N GLN A 64 -8.61 6.19 -13.93
CA GLN A 64 -7.72 5.25 -13.25
C GLN A 64 -6.39 5.12 -13.99
N GLN A 65 -5.30 5.05 -13.24
CA GLN A 65 -3.94 4.86 -13.76
C GLN A 65 -3.23 3.80 -12.93
N LEU A 66 -2.63 2.83 -13.61
CA LEU A 66 -1.77 1.83 -12.97
C LEU A 66 -0.34 2.34 -12.99
N VAL A 67 0.28 2.48 -11.82
CA VAL A 67 1.64 2.97 -11.65
C VAL A 67 2.51 1.85 -11.08
N TYR A 68 3.56 1.48 -11.79
CA TYR A 68 4.52 0.50 -11.30
C TYR A 68 5.46 1.12 -10.25
N LYS A 69 5.70 0.40 -9.15
CA LYS A 69 6.52 0.87 -8.02
C LYS A 69 7.95 1.21 -8.44
N HIS A 70 8.52 0.52 -9.43
CA HIS A 70 9.87 0.82 -9.93
C HIS A 70 9.99 2.21 -10.57
N ALA A 71 8.88 2.81 -10.98
CA ALA A 71 8.85 4.15 -11.55
C ALA A 71 8.65 5.24 -10.48
N ILE A 72 8.31 4.87 -9.24
CA ILE A 72 7.99 5.78 -8.14
C ILE A 72 9.25 6.03 -7.31
N SER A 73 9.62 7.29 -7.15
CA SER A 73 10.70 7.71 -6.26
C SER A 73 10.19 8.08 -4.86
N THR A 74 8.99 8.63 -4.74
CA THR A 74 8.45 9.09 -3.45
C THR A 74 6.92 9.04 -3.42
N ILE A 75 6.37 8.64 -2.26
CA ILE A 75 4.94 8.75 -1.95
C ILE A 75 4.80 9.87 -0.92
N ARG A 76 4.10 10.97 -1.29
CA ARG A 76 3.79 12.08 -0.38
C ARG A 76 2.32 12.03 0.04
N PHE A 77 2.10 12.17 1.34
CA PHE A 77 0.79 12.19 2.00
C PHE A 77 0.32 13.59 2.32
#